data_AF-A0A5P1NMX6-F1
#
_entry.id   AF-A0A5P1NMX6-F1
#
_cell.length_a   1.000
_cell.length_b   1.000
_cell.length_c   1.000
_cell.angle_alpha   90.00
_cell.angle_beta   90.00
_cell.angle_gamma   90.00
#
_symmetry.space_group_name_H-M   'P 1'
#
loop_
_entity.id
_entity.type
_entity.pdbx_description
1 polymer ?
#
loop_
_entity_poly.entity_id
_entity_poly.type
_entity_poly.pdbx_seq_one_letter_code
_entity_poly.pdbx_strand_id
1 'polypeptide(L)'
;IMGIGGLGHFAISYAKAMGLNIVAIDIDDKKLESAKHEGAHYIFNANDLSFVQEVKELTNGGVHAVINTSVSTSSASLAMYILRRAGRQVLVGVPPKDENGKIEFPLSILGTISGEHHVLGSVVGTRQDTKEALILGTKGIVSK
;
A
#
# COMPACT_ATOMS: atom_id res chain seq x y z
N ILE A 1 -1.21 1.32 3.15
CA ILE A 1 -0.75 -0.02 2.72
C ILE A 1 -1.93 -0.73 2.08
N MET A 2 -1.81 -1.14 0.82
CA MET A 2 -2.84 -1.90 0.10
C MET A 2 -2.44 -3.37 0.04
N GLY A 3 -3.28 -4.26 0.55
CA GLY A 3 -3.00 -5.67 0.77
C GLY A 3 -2.20 -5.88 2.06
N ILE A 4 -2.78 -6.62 3.00
CA ILE A 4 -2.24 -7.00 4.30
C ILE A 4 -1.92 -8.50 4.29
N GLY A 5 -1.19 -8.92 3.26
CA GLY A 5 -0.61 -10.27 3.18
C GLY A 5 0.76 -10.33 3.87
N GLY A 6 1.56 -11.37 3.55
CA GLY A 6 2.89 -11.56 4.15
C GLY A 6 3.78 -10.30 4.10
N LEU A 7 3.87 -9.63 2.94
CA LEU A 7 4.63 -8.39 2.80
C LEU A 7 3.93 -7.17 3.40
N GLY A 8 2.59 -7.15 3.41
CA GLY A 8 1.79 -6.05 3.95
C GLY A 8 2.01 -5.85 5.46
N HIS A 9 2.11 -6.94 6.21
CA HIS A 9 2.46 -6.91 7.64
C HIS A 9 3.83 -6.27 7.88
N PHE A 10 4.85 -6.69 7.12
CA PHE A 10 6.16 -6.03 7.19
C PHE A 10 6.09 -4.55 6.84
N ALA A 11 5.33 -4.19 5.80
CA ALA A 11 5.17 -2.78 5.42
C ALA A 11 4.53 -1.94 6.54
N ILE A 12 3.59 -2.49 7.31
CA ILE A 12 3.04 -1.85 8.51
C ILE A 12 4.14 -1.68 9.57
N SER A 13 4.88 -2.74 9.89
CA SER A 13 5.94 -2.70 10.89
C SER A 13 7.04 -1.69 10.55
N TYR A 14 7.46 -1.62 9.28
CA TYR A 14 8.38 -0.59 8.80
C TYR A 14 7.79 0.82 8.91
N ALA A 15 6.55 1.03 8.44
CA ALA A 15 5.91 2.33 8.51
C ALA A 15 5.75 2.83 9.96
N LYS A 16 5.46 1.91 10.89
CA LYS A 16 5.37 2.19 12.32
C LYS A 16 6.74 2.57 12.89
N ALA A 17 7.78 1.81 12.57
CA ALA A 17 9.15 2.11 12.98
C ALA A 17 9.64 3.47 12.45
N MET A 18 9.13 3.89 11.29
CA MET A 18 9.39 5.21 10.69
C MET A 18 8.52 6.34 11.27
N GLY A 19 7.59 6.06 12.20
CA GLY A 19 6.72 7.06 12.81
C GLY A 19 5.64 7.61 11.87
N LEU A 20 5.21 6.82 10.87
CA LEU A 20 4.19 7.23 9.91
C LEU A 20 2.77 6.93 10.40
N ASN A 21 1.80 7.72 9.93
CA ASN A 21 0.38 7.40 10.07
C ASN A 21 -0.02 6.36 9.02
N ILE A 22 -0.67 5.28 9.47
CA ILE A 22 -0.87 4.09 8.64
C ILE A 22 -2.36 3.86 8.41
N VAL A 23 -2.75 3.84 7.14
CA VAL A 23 -4.03 3.32 6.67
C VAL A 23 -3.78 1.94 6.06
N ALA A 24 -4.45 0.91 6.56
CA ALA A 24 -4.38 -0.45 6.04
C ALA A 24 -5.67 -0.81 5.30
N ILE A 25 -5.54 -1.39 4.10
CA ILE A 25 -6.66 -1.71 3.22
C ILE A 25 -6.48 -3.14 2.72
N ASP A 26 -7.47 -4.00 2.96
CA ASP A 26 -7.54 -5.39 2.51
C ASP A 26 -9.01 -5.77 2.29
N ILE A 27 -9.26 -6.93 1.70
CA ILE A 27 -10.62 -7.48 1.54
C ILE A 27 -11.04 -8.36 2.73
N ASP A 28 -10.07 -8.82 3.53
CA ASP A 28 -10.28 -9.76 4.64
C ASP A 28 -10.22 -9.03 5.99
N ASP A 29 -11.36 -8.99 6.68
CA ASP A 29 -11.51 -8.32 7.98
C ASP A 29 -10.57 -8.87 9.05
N LYS A 30 -10.23 -10.17 9.01
CA LYS A 30 -9.31 -10.76 9.99
C LYS A 30 -7.90 -10.20 9.83
N LYS A 31 -7.47 -9.96 8.59
CA LYS A 31 -6.17 -9.33 8.31
C LYS A 31 -6.18 -7.87 8.70
N LEU A 32 -7.30 -7.17 8.51
CA LEU A 32 -7.47 -5.79 8.95
C LEU A 32 -7.37 -5.64 10.47
N GLU A 33 -8.01 -6.52 11.24
CA GLU A 33 -7.87 -6.51 12.71
C GLU A 33 -6.43 -6.80 13.13
N SER A 34 -5.74 -7.76 12.48
CA SER A 34 -4.31 -7.98 12.71
C SER A 34 -3.47 -6.73 12.43
N ALA A 35 -3.69 -6.07 11.30
CA ALA A 35 -3.01 -4.82 10.96
C ALA A 35 -3.21 -3.73 12.02
N LYS A 36 -4.41 -3.62 12.57
CA LYS A 36 -4.72 -2.67 13.65
C LYS A 36 -3.92 -2.97 14.91
N HIS A 37 -3.83 -4.24 15.31
CA HIS A 37 -2.99 -4.68 16.43
C HIS A 37 -1.50 -4.41 16.19
N GLU A 38 -1.03 -4.54 14.95
CA GLU A 38 0.38 -4.34 14.60
C GLU A 38 0.77 -2.85 14.53
N GLY A 39 -0.18 -1.94 14.30
CA GLY A 39 0.04 -0.49 14.37
C GLY A 39 -0.62 0.32 13.27
N ALA A 40 -1.49 -0.28 12.45
CA ALA A 40 -2.35 0.49 11.56
C ALA A 40 -3.29 1.39 12.39
N HIS A 41 -3.34 2.67 12.05
CA HIS A 41 -4.18 3.64 12.75
C HIS A 41 -5.63 3.55 12.26
N TYR A 42 -5.79 3.26 10.97
CA TYR A 42 -7.07 3.14 10.30
C TYR A 42 -7.08 1.91 9.41
N ILE A 43 -8.22 1.25 9.34
CA ILE A 43 -8.43 0.03 8.57
C ILE A 43 -9.69 0.21 7.71
N PHE A 44 -9.64 -0.27 6.46
CA PHE A 44 -10.79 -0.23 5.57
C PHE A 44 -10.90 -1.53 4.76
N ASN A 45 -12.13 -2.02 4.59
CA ASN A 45 -12.40 -3.17 3.74
C ASN A 45 -12.57 -2.73 2.28
N ALA A 46 -11.72 -3.24 1.39
CA ALA A 46 -11.72 -2.86 -0.02
C ALA A 46 -12.95 -3.35 -0.82
N ASN A 47 -13.78 -4.22 -0.24
CA ASN A 47 -15.07 -4.58 -0.83
C ASN A 47 -16.09 -3.43 -0.74
N ASP A 48 -15.93 -2.50 0.21
CA ASP A 48 -16.75 -1.30 0.31
C ASP A 48 -16.01 -0.09 -0.27
N LEU A 49 -16.38 0.31 -1.49
CA LEU A 49 -15.71 1.41 -2.21
C LEU A 49 -15.88 2.79 -1.55
N SER A 50 -16.75 2.93 -0.54
CA SER A 50 -16.86 4.13 0.30
C SER A 50 -15.49 4.54 0.88
N PHE A 51 -14.61 3.57 1.14
CA PHE A 51 -13.28 3.80 1.72
C PHE A 51 -12.48 4.85 0.94
N VAL A 52 -12.66 4.95 -0.38
CA VAL A 52 -11.90 5.89 -1.21
C VAL A 52 -12.17 7.33 -0.76
N GLN A 53 -13.42 7.66 -0.49
CA GLN A 53 -13.83 8.98 -0.03
C GLN A 53 -13.47 9.17 1.44
N GLU A 54 -13.73 8.16 2.28
CA GLU A 54 -13.40 8.20 3.71
C GLU A 54 -11.91 8.42 3.96
N VAL A 55 -11.04 7.74 3.21
CA VAL A 55 -9.59 7.94 3.28
C VAL A 55 -9.20 9.37 2.92
N LYS A 56 -9.82 9.97 1.90
CA LYS A 56 -9.52 11.36 1.52
C LYS A 56 -9.94 12.35 2.60
N GLU A 57 -11.13 12.18 3.15
CA GLU A 57 -11.65 13.05 4.22
C GLU A 57 -10.77 12.93 5.45
N LEU A 58 -10.49 11.70 5.88
CA LEU A 58 -9.63 11.39 7.01
C LEU A 58 -8.23 12.02 6.89
N THR A 59 -7.67 12.03 5.68
CA THR A 59 -6.30 12.49 5.43
C THR A 59 -6.22 13.92 4.89
N ASN A 60 -7.36 14.62 4.84
CA ASN A 60 -7.52 15.95 4.28
C ASN A 60 -6.89 16.07 2.87
N GLY A 61 -7.30 15.18 1.96
CA GLY A 61 -6.94 15.22 0.54
C GLY A 61 -6.26 13.98 -0.03
N GLY A 62 -6.09 12.91 0.74
CA GLY A 62 -5.52 11.63 0.30
C GLY A 62 -4.18 11.29 0.97
N VAL A 63 -3.67 10.08 0.75
CA VAL A 63 -2.43 9.59 1.35
C VAL A 63 -1.19 10.06 0.58
N HIS A 64 -0.07 10.29 1.28
CA HIS A 64 1.21 10.70 0.67
C HIS A 64 1.77 9.61 -0.25
N ALA A 65 1.66 8.36 0.20
CA ALA A 65 2.17 7.22 -0.51
C ALA A 65 1.30 5.99 -0.27
N VAL A 66 1.24 5.13 -1.29
CA VAL A 66 0.69 3.78 -1.20
C VAL A 66 1.79 2.79 -1.51
N ILE A 67 2.06 1.89 -0.56
CA ILE A 67 2.77 0.64 -0.84
C ILE A 67 1.71 -0.41 -1.17
N ASN A 68 1.72 -0.89 -2.41
CA ASN A 68 0.77 -1.89 -2.90
C ASN A 68 1.41 -3.27 -2.94
N THR A 69 1.05 -4.10 -1.97
CA THR A 69 1.50 -5.50 -1.86
C THR A 69 0.43 -6.49 -2.34
N SER A 70 -0.78 -6.01 -2.65
CA SER A 70 -1.85 -6.82 -3.23
C SER A 70 -1.47 -7.31 -4.61
N VAL A 71 -1.90 -8.53 -4.94
CA VAL A 71 -1.76 -9.15 -6.26
C VAL A 71 -3.01 -8.93 -7.13
N SER A 72 -3.75 -7.85 -6.87
CA SER A 72 -4.93 -7.45 -7.64
C SER A 72 -4.64 -6.20 -8.47
N THR A 73 -5.02 -6.22 -9.75
CA THR A 73 -4.99 -5.03 -10.62
C THR A 73 -6.00 -3.97 -10.18
N SER A 74 -7.15 -4.38 -9.60
CA SER A 74 -8.13 -3.43 -9.06
C SER A 74 -7.59 -2.66 -7.86
N SER A 75 -6.77 -3.30 -7.02
CA SER A 75 -6.06 -2.63 -5.93
C SER A 75 -5.15 -1.52 -6.47
N ALA A 76 -4.42 -1.78 -7.56
CA ALA A 76 -3.55 -0.78 -8.18
C ALA A 76 -4.32 0.41 -8.76
N SER A 77 -5.52 0.19 -9.31
CA SER A 77 -6.38 1.29 -9.76
C SER A 77 -6.95 2.09 -8.60
N LEU A 78 -7.53 1.42 -7.60
CA LEU A 78 -8.14 2.07 -6.43
C LEU A 78 -7.14 2.90 -5.64
N ALA A 79 -5.91 2.41 -5.52
CA ALA A 79 -4.84 3.09 -4.85
C ALA A 79 -4.51 4.46 -5.48
N MET A 80 -4.66 4.63 -6.80
CA MET A 80 -4.51 5.92 -7.46
C MET A 80 -5.57 6.95 -7.05
N TYR A 81 -6.76 6.48 -6.67
CA TYR A 81 -7.85 7.37 -6.28
C TYR A 81 -7.72 7.88 -4.86
N ILE A 82 -6.97 7.23 -3.99
CA ILE A 82 -6.77 7.65 -2.59
C ILE A 82 -5.51 8.50 -2.39
N LEU A 83 -4.70 8.69 -3.43
CA LEU A 83 -3.53 9.57 -3.37
C LEU A 83 -3.95 11.04 -3.25
N ARG A 84 -3.14 11.81 -2.54
CA ARG A 84 -3.18 13.27 -2.64
C ARG A 84 -2.40 13.75 -3.86
N ARG A 85 -2.49 15.06 -4.13
CA ARG A 85 -1.63 15.74 -5.11
C ARG A 85 -0.15 15.43 -4.85
N ALA A 86 0.61 15.16 -5.92
CA ALA A 86 1.99 14.69 -5.90
C ALA A 86 2.24 13.37 -5.16
N GLY A 87 1.17 12.62 -4.84
CA GLY A 87 1.22 11.35 -4.14
C GLY A 87 1.86 10.25 -4.99
N ARG A 88 2.38 9.22 -4.32
CA ARG A 88 3.14 8.13 -4.98
C ARG A 88 2.55 6.76 -4.68
N GLN A 89 2.36 5.97 -5.73
CA GLN A 89 2.08 4.54 -5.62
C GLN A 89 3.34 3.74 -5.94
N VAL A 90 3.74 2.85 -5.03
CA VAL A 90 4.82 1.88 -5.24
C VAL A 90 4.21 0.48 -5.37
N LEU A 91 4.38 -0.09 -6.55
CA LEU A 91 3.96 -1.46 -6.88
C LEU A 91 5.04 -2.44 -6.41
N VAL A 92 4.64 -3.34 -5.52
CA VAL A 92 5.49 -4.41 -4.97
C VAL A 92 4.88 -5.78 -5.26
N GLY A 93 3.55 -5.90 -5.17
CA GLY A 93 2.82 -7.10 -5.54
C GLY A 93 2.78 -7.31 -7.05
N VAL A 94 2.86 -8.57 -7.49
CA VAL A 94 2.74 -8.95 -8.90
C VAL A 94 1.42 -9.71 -9.09
N PRO A 95 0.42 -9.10 -9.76
CA PRO A 95 -0.83 -9.78 -10.10
C PRO A 95 -0.62 -10.96 -11.06
N PRO A 96 -1.52 -11.95 -11.07
CA PRO A 96 -1.51 -12.97 -12.11
C PRO A 96 -1.78 -12.34 -13.48
N LYS A 97 -1.33 -13.01 -14.54
CA LYS A 97 -1.66 -12.64 -15.91
C LYS A 97 -3.15 -12.82 -16.16
N ASP A 98 -3.74 -11.91 -16.92
CA ASP A 98 -5.10 -12.06 -17.43
C ASP A 98 -5.21 -13.15 -18.51
N GLU A 99 -6.42 -13.37 -19.04
CA GLU A 99 -6.72 -14.33 -20.11
C GLU A 99 -5.89 -14.10 -21.40
N ASN A 100 -5.39 -12.89 -21.59
CA ASN A 100 -4.58 -12.48 -22.74
C ASN A 100 -3.07 -12.44 -22.40
N GLY A 101 -2.67 -12.90 -21.22
CA GLY A 101 -1.27 -12.97 -20.78
C GLY A 101 -0.69 -11.65 -20.27
N LYS A 102 -1.51 -10.62 -20.04
CA LYS A 102 -1.08 -9.27 -19.65
C LYS A 102 -1.21 -9.02 -18.14
N ILE A 103 -0.41 -8.09 -17.62
CA ILE A 103 -0.48 -7.60 -16.24
C ILE A 103 -0.57 -6.09 -16.33
N GLU A 104 -1.79 -5.59 -16.51
CA GLU A 104 -2.09 -4.18 -16.73
C GLU A 104 -3.23 -3.74 -15.80
N PHE A 105 -3.25 -2.47 -15.42
CA PHE A 105 -4.37 -1.87 -14.72
C PHE A 105 -4.73 -0.54 -15.37
N PRO A 106 -6.02 -0.15 -15.42
CA PRO A 106 -6.42 1.12 -16.02
C PRO A 106 -5.89 2.29 -15.19
N LEU A 107 -5.16 3.19 -15.86
CA LEU A 107 -4.65 4.43 -15.27
C LEU A 107 -5.28 5.64 -15.99
N SER A 108 -5.94 6.51 -15.22
CA SER A 108 -6.53 7.74 -15.77
C SER A 108 -5.44 8.75 -16.09
N ILE A 109 -5.30 9.12 -17.37
CA ILE A 109 -4.35 10.15 -17.83
C ILE A 109 -4.68 11.50 -17.19
N LEU A 110 -5.93 11.95 -17.28
CA LEU A 110 -6.35 13.24 -16.73
C LEU A 110 -6.21 13.27 -15.20
N GLY A 111 -6.55 12.18 -14.52
CA GLY A 111 -6.39 12.07 -13.07
C GLY A 111 -4.92 12.10 -12.65
N THR A 112 -4.05 11.42 -13.40
CA THR A 112 -2.61 11.39 -13.14
C THR A 112 -1.98 12.76 -13.35
N ILE A 113 -2.32 13.47 -14.44
CA ILE A 113 -1.80 14.82 -14.71
C ILE A 113 -2.33 15.82 -13.68
N SER A 114 -3.65 15.82 -13.43
CA SER A 114 -4.27 16.78 -12.50
C SER A 114 -3.79 16.62 -11.06
N GLY A 115 -3.56 15.37 -10.65
CA GLY A 115 -3.03 15.01 -9.34
C GLY A 115 -1.51 14.97 -9.25
N GLU A 116 -0.79 15.15 -10.37
CA GLU A 116 0.68 15.00 -10.44
C GLU A 116 1.15 13.67 -9.82
N HIS A 117 0.39 12.60 -10.02
CA HIS A 117 0.64 11.32 -9.35
C HIS A 117 1.85 10.60 -9.96
N HIS A 118 2.58 9.87 -9.12
CA HIS A 118 3.69 9.01 -9.55
C HIS A 118 3.35 7.54 -9.34
N VAL A 119 3.68 6.70 -10.33
CA VAL A 119 3.64 5.24 -10.22
C VAL A 119 5.07 4.71 -10.35
N LEU A 120 5.51 3.96 -9.35
CA LEU A 120 6.84 3.37 -9.27
C LEU A 120 6.72 1.86 -9.05
N GLY A 121 7.74 1.11 -9.45
CA GLY A 121 7.91 -0.30 -9.11
C GLY A 121 9.09 -0.52 -8.18
N SER A 122 9.00 -1.51 -7.30
CA SER A 122 10.12 -1.95 -6.46
C SER A 122 10.07 -3.46 -6.27
N VAL A 123 11.13 -4.16 -6.67
CA VAL A 123 11.21 -5.63 -6.61
C VAL A 123 12.03 -6.08 -5.39
N VAL A 124 13.19 -5.45 -5.18
CA VAL A 124 14.13 -5.74 -4.08
C VAL A 124 14.91 -4.47 -3.73
N GLY A 125 15.73 -4.55 -2.69
CA GLY A 125 16.70 -3.52 -2.33
C GLY A 125 18.14 -3.89 -2.68
N THR A 126 19.05 -2.98 -2.37
CA THR A 126 20.49 -3.20 -2.42
C THR A 126 20.98 -4.12 -1.28
N ARG A 127 22.26 -4.51 -1.30
CA ARG A 127 22.89 -5.22 -0.18
C ARG A 127 22.87 -4.40 1.11
N GLN A 128 22.97 -3.09 0.98
CA GLN A 128 22.91 -2.17 2.12
C GLN A 128 21.51 -2.17 2.72
N ASP A 129 20.47 -2.06 1.90
CA ASP A 129 19.06 -2.13 2.34
C ASP A 129 18.78 -3.46 3.06
N THR A 130 19.33 -4.56 2.55
CA THR A 130 19.22 -5.89 3.17
C THR A 130 19.88 -5.91 4.56
N LYS A 131 21.07 -5.32 4.68
CA LYS A 131 21.77 -5.22 5.97
C LYS A 131 20.98 -4.39 6.98
N GLU A 132 20.41 -3.27 6.54
CA GLU A 132 19.56 -2.41 7.36
C GLU A 132 18.27 -3.13 7.80
N ALA A 133 17.62 -3.83 6.88
CA ALA A 133 16.45 -4.68 7.16
C ALA A 133 16.76 -5.77 8.20
N LEU A 134 17.90 -6.46 8.07
CA LEU A 134 18.36 -7.46 9.03
C LEU A 134 18.60 -6.84 10.42
N ILE A 135 19.23 -5.66 10.48
CA ILE A 135 19.47 -4.96 11.75
C ILE A 135 18.13 -4.65 12.44
N LEU A 136 17.14 -4.16 11.70
CA LEU A 136 15.80 -3.88 12.25
C LEU A 136 15.09 -5.15 12.75
N GLY A 137 15.21 -6.25 12.01
CA GLY A 137 14.71 -7.56 12.43
C GLY A 137 15.38 -8.09 13.70
N THR A 138 16.72 -8.01 13.79
CA THR A 138 17.47 -8.49 14.96
C THR A 138 17.16 -7.70 16.24
N LYS A 139 16.74 -6.44 16.11
CA LYS A 139 16.32 -5.58 17.23
C LYS A 139 14.85 -5.78 17.62
N GLY A 140 14.10 -6.63 16.91
CA GLY A 140 12.67 -6.81 17.12
C GLY A 140 11.83 -5.57 16.78
N ILE A 141 12.41 -4.60 16.06
CA ILE A 141 11.70 -3.37 15.65
C ILE A 141 10.73 -3.68 14.51
N VAL A 142 11.16 -4.55 13.60
CA VAL A 142 10.34 -5.05 12.49
C VAL A 142 10.18 -6.55 12.65
N SER A 143 8.95 -6.99 12.90
CA SER A 143 8.55 -8.39 12.91
C SER A 143 7.20 -8.53 12.21
N LYS A 144 6.87 -9.77 11.85
CA LYS A 144 5.52 -10.17 11.43
C LYS A 144 4.77 -10.71 12.64
#